data_AF-A0A1R4HIC2-F1
#
_entry.id   AF-A0A1R4HIC2-F1
#
_cell.length_a   1.000
_cell.length_b   1.000
_cell.length_c   1.000
_cell.angle_alpha   90.00
_cell.angle_beta   90.00
_cell.angle_gamma   90.00
#
_symmetry.space_group_name_H-M   'P 1'
#
loop_
_entity.id
_entity.type
_entity.pdbx_description
1 polymer ?
#
loop_
_entity_poly.entity_id
_entity_poly.type
_entity_poly.pdbx_seq_one_letter_code
_entity_poly.pdbx_strand_id
1 'polypeptide(L)'
;MILQIITIVTVLLPFQVKAWEDDKVLTFINQANPILQAQHNVTRAYDKPDTVTWALRNTSLSGRLGFGGTDFRDTPFTAYGGLQINIPLSSIKEDREKALKLVTEAKETDDLSTKVITDMAQLRTLEAEQAASDVRRKFLKEKAAWLKQRINQGFSSEMNELWAIGGKVNDEDALIAKIDVLAKTQRYKLSKYAGSEWQTLLAYLQGHNDALGG
;
A
#
# COMPACT_ATOMS: atom_id res chain seq x y z
N MET A 1 9.07 20.28 -40.55
CA MET A 1 7.87 20.18 -39.68
C MET A 1 7.96 19.05 -38.66
N ILE A 2 8.42 17.84 -38.99
CA ILE A 2 8.53 16.74 -38.01
C ILE A 2 9.55 17.03 -36.90
N LEU A 3 10.67 17.69 -37.23
CA LEU A 3 11.70 18.03 -36.24
C LEU A 3 11.22 19.03 -35.15
N GLN A 4 10.30 19.94 -35.50
CA GLN A 4 9.75 20.93 -34.56
C GLN A 4 8.70 20.31 -33.63
N ILE A 5 7.98 19.30 -34.09
CA ILE A 5 6.98 18.59 -33.26
C ILE A 5 7.69 17.79 -32.16
N ILE A 6 8.84 17.18 -32.46
CA ILE A 6 9.61 16.38 -31.48
C ILE A 6 10.18 17.28 -30.37
N THR A 7 10.62 18.50 -30.70
CA THR A 7 11.15 19.46 -29.71
C THR A 7 10.05 20.04 -28.82
N ILE A 8 8.84 20.23 -29.34
CA ILE A 8 7.70 20.73 -28.57
C ILE A 8 7.19 19.67 -27.57
N VAL A 9 7.23 18.37 -27.93
CA VAL A 9 6.83 17.29 -27.02
C VAL A 9 7.82 17.11 -25.86
N THR A 10 9.11 17.39 -26.06
CA THR A 10 10.11 17.29 -24.97
C THR A 10 10.08 18.49 -24.01
N VAL A 11 9.66 19.67 -24.47
CA VAL A 11 9.57 20.89 -23.64
C VAL A 11 8.30 20.92 -22.77
N LEU A 12 7.28 20.12 -23.10
CA LEU A 12 6.03 20.00 -22.33
C LEU A 12 6.08 18.99 -21.16
N LEU A 13 7.21 18.33 -20.92
CA LEU A 13 7.43 17.42 -19.78
C LEU A 13 8.45 17.96 -18.74
N PRO A 14 8.35 19.19 -18.22
CA PRO A 14 9.27 19.66 -17.19
C PRO A 14 8.81 19.23 -15.79
N PHE A 15 8.35 17.99 -15.61
CA PHE A 15 8.06 17.42 -14.29
C PHE A 15 8.29 15.90 -14.28
N GLN A 16 9.48 15.47 -14.73
CA GLN A 16 10.11 14.30 -14.11
C GLN A 16 10.54 14.74 -12.69
N VAL A 17 9.57 15.00 -11.81
CA VAL A 17 9.85 14.91 -10.39
C VAL A 17 10.32 13.47 -10.24
N LYS A 18 11.59 13.29 -9.86
CA LYS A 18 12.13 12.02 -9.36
C LYS A 18 11.38 11.69 -8.06
N ALA A 19 10.10 11.42 -8.19
CA ALA A 19 9.21 11.05 -7.13
C ALA A 19 8.96 9.56 -7.31
N TRP A 20 9.16 8.85 -6.21
CA TRP A 20 8.69 7.50 -5.94
C TRP A 20 7.43 7.14 -6.74
N GLU A 21 7.41 5.92 -7.27
CA GLU A 21 6.27 5.39 -8.04
C GLU A 21 5.13 4.93 -7.11
N ASP A 22 3.90 5.38 -7.41
CA ASP A 22 2.70 5.04 -6.63
C ASP A 22 2.45 3.53 -6.60
N ASP A 23 2.63 2.85 -7.74
CA ASP A 23 2.44 1.40 -7.86
C ASP A 23 3.42 0.61 -6.96
N LYS A 24 4.67 1.06 -6.85
CA LYS A 24 5.69 0.43 -5.99
C LYS A 24 5.33 0.58 -4.52
N VAL A 25 4.87 1.77 -4.11
CA VAL A 25 4.42 2.02 -2.73
C VAL A 25 3.22 1.16 -2.39
N LEU A 26 2.20 1.11 -3.25
CA LEU A 26 0.98 0.34 -3.01
C LEU A 26 1.28 -1.16 -2.95
N THR A 27 2.08 -1.68 -3.88
CA THR A 27 2.48 -3.10 -3.93
C THR A 27 3.26 -3.48 -2.68
N PHE A 28 4.22 -2.64 -2.26
CA PHE A 28 5.00 -2.89 -1.07
C PHE A 28 4.14 -2.89 0.20
N ILE A 29 3.24 -1.91 0.34
CA ILE A 29 2.31 -1.87 1.48
C ILE A 29 1.42 -3.11 1.50
N ASN A 30 0.84 -3.51 0.36
CA ASN A 30 -0.03 -4.68 0.30
C ASN A 30 0.69 -5.98 0.70
N GLN A 31 2.00 -6.09 0.46
CA GLN A 31 2.82 -7.23 0.86
C GLN A 31 3.25 -7.17 2.34
N ALA A 32 3.69 -6.01 2.81
CA ALA A 32 4.27 -5.84 4.15
C ALA A 32 3.22 -5.59 5.25
N ASN A 33 1.97 -5.27 4.90
CA ASN A 33 0.98 -4.86 5.88
C ASN A 33 0.60 -5.98 6.87
N PRO A 34 0.74 -5.75 8.19
CA PRO A 34 0.50 -6.78 9.20
C PRO A 34 -0.98 -7.18 9.34
N ILE A 35 -1.92 -6.29 9.03
CA ILE A 35 -3.37 -6.58 9.06
C ILE A 35 -3.72 -7.52 7.92
N LEU A 36 -3.20 -7.26 6.72
CA LEU A 36 -3.39 -8.16 5.58
C LEU A 36 -2.75 -9.52 5.82
N GLN A 37 -1.54 -9.56 6.39
CA GLN A 37 -0.89 -10.81 6.77
C GLN A 37 -1.72 -11.59 7.82
N ALA A 38 -2.29 -10.91 8.82
CA ALA A 38 -3.16 -11.53 9.80
C ALA A 38 -4.44 -12.10 9.16
N GLN A 39 -5.09 -11.36 8.26
CA GLN A 39 -6.26 -11.84 7.51
C GLN A 39 -5.91 -13.04 6.64
N HIS A 40 -4.80 -12.98 5.91
CA HIS A 40 -4.33 -14.08 5.08
C HIS A 40 -4.06 -15.35 5.89
N ASN A 41 -3.47 -15.22 7.09
CA ASN A 41 -3.27 -16.34 8.00
C ASN A 41 -4.58 -16.94 8.49
N VAL A 42 -5.59 -16.12 8.77
CA VAL A 42 -6.93 -16.58 9.13
C VAL A 42 -7.57 -17.31 7.96
N THR A 43 -7.49 -16.78 6.74
CA THR A 43 -8.02 -17.44 5.53
C THR A 43 -7.35 -18.79 5.28
N ARG A 44 -6.01 -18.87 5.41
CA ARG A 44 -5.25 -20.12 5.25
C ARG A 44 -5.67 -21.20 6.24
N ALA A 45 -6.10 -20.84 7.44
CA ALA A 45 -6.60 -21.82 8.42
C ALA A 45 -7.87 -22.57 7.94
N TYR A 46 -8.59 -22.00 6.97
CA TYR A 46 -9.77 -22.59 6.32
C TYR A 46 -9.47 -23.17 4.92
N ASP A 47 -8.20 -23.29 4.53
CA ASP A 47 -7.86 -23.96 3.28
C ASP A 47 -8.17 -25.46 3.36
N LYS A 48 -8.76 -25.99 2.28
CA LYS A 48 -9.09 -27.41 2.19
C LYS A 48 -7.79 -28.22 2.26
N PRO A 49 -7.71 -29.26 3.10
CA PRO A 49 -6.60 -30.19 3.03
C PRO A 49 -6.59 -30.84 1.64
N ASP A 50 -5.38 -31.11 1.15
CA ASP A 50 -5.17 -31.73 -0.16
C ASP A 50 -5.97 -33.04 -0.29
N THR A 51 -6.35 -33.42 -1.51
CA THR A 51 -7.27 -34.54 -1.79
C THR A 51 -6.85 -35.85 -1.12
N VAL A 52 -5.54 -36.10 -1.07
CA VAL A 52 -4.92 -37.26 -0.41
C VAL A 52 -5.07 -37.17 1.11
N THR A 53 -4.85 -35.99 1.69
CA THR A 53 -4.98 -35.75 3.14
C THR A 53 -6.43 -35.83 3.60
N TRP A 54 -7.37 -35.36 2.77
CA TRP A 54 -8.80 -35.50 2.99
C TRP A 54 -9.22 -36.97 3.01
N ALA A 55 -8.76 -37.77 2.03
CA ALA A 55 -9.06 -39.19 1.95
C ALA A 55 -8.51 -39.97 3.16
N LEU A 56 -7.28 -39.66 3.58
CA LEU A 56 -6.65 -40.26 4.76
C LEU A 56 -7.37 -39.93 6.07
N ARG A 57 -7.85 -38.70 6.24
CA ARG A 57 -8.60 -38.29 7.45
C ARG A 57 -9.99 -38.91 7.54
N ASN A 58 -10.61 -39.20 6.41
CA ASN A 58 -12.00 -39.64 6.33
C ASN A 58 -12.17 -41.15 6.13
N THR A 59 -11.08 -41.91 6.01
CA THR A 59 -11.13 -43.37 5.90
C THR A 59 -10.72 -44.00 7.23
N SER A 60 -11.66 -44.65 7.92
CA SER A 60 -11.36 -45.50 9.07
C SER A 60 -11.44 -46.97 8.68
N LEU A 61 -10.37 -47.71 9.00
CA LEU A 61 -10.36 -49.16 8.86
C LEU A 61 -10.92 -49.75 10.16
N SER A 62 -12.07 -50.41 10.07
CA SER A 62 -12.66 -51.08 11.22
C SER A 62 -12.69 -52.59 10.97
N GLY A 63 -12.11 -53.34 11.91
CA GLY A 63 -12.22 -54.79 11.99
C GLY A 63 -13.02 -55.14 13.23
N ARG A 64 -14.17 -55.80 13.08
CA ARG A 64 -14.93 -56.34 14.21
C ARG A 64 -14.79 -57.85 14.23
N LEU A 65 -14.19 -58.35 15.30
CA LEU A 65 -14.12 -59.76 15.63
C LEU A 65 -15.16 -60.01 16.72
N GLY A 66 -16.27 -60.64 16.37
CA GLY A 66 -17.33 -60.99 17.32
C GLY A 66 -17.25 -62.47 17.70
N PHE A 67 -17.14 -62.74 19.00
CA PHE A 67 -17.33 -64.07 19.58
C PHE A 67 -18.61 -64.03 20.43
N GLY A 68 -19.66 -64.71 19.96
CA GLY A 68 -20.96 -64.73 20.63
C GLY A 68 -21.88 -65.70 19.93
N GLY A 69 -22.06 -66.89 20.53
CA GLY A 69 -23.05 -67.87 20.09
C GLY A 69 -24.40 -67.55 20.72
N THR A 70 -25.44 -67.46 19.89
CA THR A 70 -26.82 -67.65 20.33
C THR A 70 -27.29 -69.00 19.78
N ASP A 71 -28.24 -69.64 20.48
CA ASP A 71 -28.74 -71.03 20.27
C ASP A 71 -29.27 -71.38 18.86
N PHE A 72 -29.11 -70.50 17.86
CA PHE A 72 -29.63 -70.69 16.51
C PHE A 72 -28.54 -70.79 15.41
N ARG A 73 -27.25 -70.87 15.75
CA ARG A 73 -26.19 -71.00 14.71
C ARG A 73 -24.89 -71.69 15.20
N ASP A 74 -24.57 -72.85 14.59
CA ASP A 74 -23.42 -73.72 14.90
C ASP A 74 -22.02 -73.22 14.43
N THR A 75 -21.85 -71.91 14.20
CA THR A 75 -20.53 -71.33 13.83
C THR A 75 -20.26 -70.06 14.64
N PRO A 76 -19.43 -70.12 15.70
CA PRO A 76 -19.27 -69.01 16.67
C PRO A 76 -18.29 -67.91 16.21
N PHE A 77 -17.91 -67.87 14.93
CA PHE A 77 -16.93 -66.91 14.43
C PHE A 77 -17.52 -66.06 13.31
N THR A 78 -17.75 -64.78 13.58
CA THR A 78 -18.12 -63.81 12.54
C THR A 78 -17.02 -62.76 12.43
N ALA A 79 -16.30 -62.79 11.31
CA ALA A 79 -15.29 -61.79 10.98
C ALA A 79 -15.88 -60.78 9.99
N TYR A 80 -15.97 -59.51 10.40
CA TYR A 80 -16.31 -58.40 9.52
C TYR A 80 -15.09 -57.52 9.30
N GLY A 81 -14.66 -57.40 8.04
CA GLY A 81 -13.70 -56.39 7.60
C GLY A 81 -14.42 -55.35 6.76
N GLY A 82 -14.40 -54.09 7.17
CA GLY A 82 -15.09 -53.00 6.47
C GLY A 82 -14.23 -51.75 6.41
N LEU A 83 -14.16 -51.14 5.22
CA LEU A 83 -13.69 -49.77 5.05
C LEU A 83 -14.87 -48.84 5.33
N GLN A 84 -14.76 -48.01 6.36
CA GLN A 84 -15.75 -46.98 6.64
C GLN A 84 -15.21 -45.65 6.12
N ILE A 85 -15.87 -45.12 5.09
CA ILE A 85 -15.59 -43.77 4.57
C ILE A 85 -16.62 -42.84 5.20
N ASN A 86 -16.16 -41.90 6.02
CA ASN A 86 -17.02 -40.86 6.59
C ASN A 86 -17.02 -39.66 5.64
N ILE A 87 -18.12 -39.45 4.89
CA ILE A 87 -18.27 -38.26 4.03
C ILE A 87 -19.00 -37.20 4.87
N PRO A 88 -18.30 -36.17 5.37
CA PRO A 88 -18.95 -35.13 6.15
C PRO A 88 -19.88 -34.29 5.26
N LEU A 89 -21.12 -34.09 5.71
CA LEU A 89 -22.10 -33.20 5.07
C LEU A 89 -21.76 -31.70 5.23
N SER A 90 -20.68 -31.35 5.95
CA SER A 90 -20.28 -29.97 6.22
C SER A 90 -19.55 -29.28 5.07
N SER A 91 -19.23 -29.98 3.98
CA SER A 91 -18.40 -29.44 2.89
C SER A 91 -18.97 -28.16 2.26
N ILE A 92 -20.29 -28.07 2.06
CA ILE A 92 -20.94 -26.88 1.49
C ILE A 92 -20.90 -25.70 2.49
N LYS A 93 -21.01 -25.98 3.79
CA LYS A 93 -20.95 -24.95 4.84
C LYS A 93 -19.53 -24.41 4.98
N GLU A 94 -18.53 -25.28 4.98
CA GLU A 94 -17.10 -24.93 4.99
C GLU A 94 -16.71 -24.13 3.75
N ASP A 95 -17.23 -24.50 2.57
CA ASP A 95 -17.01 -23.78 1.31
C ASP A 95 -17.58 -22.37 1.34
N ARG A 96 -18.78 -22.22 1.88
CA ARG A 96 -19.40 -20.91 2.08
C ARG A 96 -18.62 -20.07 3.08
N GLU A 97 -18.19 -20.66 4.20
CA GLU A 97 -17.39 -19.96 5.21
C GLU A 97 -16.04 -19.49 4.62
N LYS A 98 -15.36 -20.33 3.84
CA LYS A 98 -14.15 -19.96 3.11
C LYS A 98 -14.40 -18.82 2.12
N ALA A 99 -15.46 -18.92 1.31
CA ALA A 99 -15.82 -17.88 0.35
C ALA A 99 -16.10 -16.54 1.05
N LEU A 100 -16.80 -16.56 2.19
CA LEU A 100 -17.05 -15.37 3.00
C LEU A 100 -15.75 -14.77 3.56
N LYS A 101 -14.79 -15.59 4.00
CA LYS A 101 -13.48 -15.13 4.47
C LYS A 101 -12.65 -14.50 3.36
N LEU A 102 -12.63 -15.11 2.17
CA LEU A 102 -11.97 -14.54 0.98
C LEU A 102 -12.58 -13.20 0.58
N VAL A 103 -13.91 -13.07 0.59
CA VAL A 103 -14.58 -11.79 0.32
C VAL A 103 -14.23 -10.75 1.39
N THR A 104 -14.12 -11.16 2.65
CA THR A 104 -13.70 -10.28 3.75
C THR A 104 -12.26 -9.80 3.55
N GLU A 105 -11.33 -10.69 3.22
CA GLU A 105 -9.93 -10.36 2.93
C GLU A 105 -9.81 -9.41 1.72
N ALA A 106 -10.56 -9.66 0.65
CA ALA A 106 -10.61 -8.78 -0.52
C ALA A 106 -11.14 -7.38 -0.16
N LYS A 107 -12.17 -7.30 0.67
CA LYS A 107 -12.73 -6.02 1.13
C LYS A 107 -11.73 -5.25 2.00
N GLU A 108 -11.07 -5.91 2.95
CA GLU A 108 -10.05 -5.28 3.79
C GLU A 108 -8.86 -4.77 2.95
N THR A 109 -8.49 -5.51 1.90
CA THR A 109 -7.44 -5.10 0.95
C THR A 109 -7.85 -3.87 0.14
N ASP A 110 -9.09 -3.81 -0.32
CA ASP A 110 -9.64 -2.67 -1.07
C ASP A 110 -9.79 -1.42 -0.19
N ASP A 111 -10.32 -1.58 1.03
CA ASP A 111 -10.45 -0.52 2.03
C ASP A 111 -9.08 0.05 2.41
N LEU A 112 -8.07 -0.81 2.55
CA LEU A 112 -6.70 -0.39 2.81
C LEU A 112 -6.09 0.34 1.61
N SER A 113 -6.23 -0.22 0.41
CA SER A 113 -5.73 0.38 -0.83
C SER A 113 -6.32 1.78 -1.05
N THR A 114 -7.63 1.95 -0.82
CA THR A 114 -8.31 3.25 -0.92
C THR A 114 -7.75 4.28 0.06
N LYS A 115 -7.49 3.88 1.32
CA LYS A 115 -6.87 4.76 2.32
C LYS A 115 -5.46 5.17 1.93
N VAL A 116 -4.65 4.21 1.47
CA VAL A 116 -3.27 4.45 1.01
C VAL A 116 -3.27 5.39 -0.19
N ILE A 117 -4.10 5.15 -1.20
CA ILE A 117 -4.24 6.02 -2.39
C ILE A 117 -4.65 7.44 -1.99
N THR A 118 -5.59 7.57 -1.06
CA THR A 118 -6.00 8.89 -0.55
C THR A 118 -4.85 9.61 0.14
N ASP A 119 -4.10 8.91 0.99
CA ASP A 119 -2.94 9.46 1.69
C ASP A 119 -1.79 9.80 0.72
N MET A 120 -1.58 9.02 -0.35
CA MET A 120 -0.64 9.32 -1.42
C MET A 120 -1.05 10.56 -2.20
N ALA A 121 -2.33 10.69 -2.57
CA ALA A 121 -2.86 11.87 -3.25
C ALA A 121 -2.69 13.16 -2.41
N GLN A 122 -2.86 13.06 -1.09
CA GLN A 122 -2.55 14.17 -0.17
C GLN A 122 -1.06 14.54 -0.21
N LEU A 123 -0.15 13.55 -0.19
CA LEU A 123 1.29 13.80 -0.30
C LEU A 123 1.64 14.48 -1.64
N ARG A 124 1.08 14.01 -2.75
CA ARG A 124 1.26 14.63 -4.09
C ARG A 124 0.77 16.06 -4.13
N THR A 125 -0.35 16.36 -3.46
CA THR A 125 -0.89 17.73 -3.36
C THR A 125 0.06 18.64 -2.59
N LEU A 126 0.66 18.16 -1.50
CA LEU A 126 1.66 18.92 -0.74
C LEU A 126 2.95 19.15 -1.56
N GLU A 127 3.43 18.14 -2.28
CA GLU A 127 4.60 18.25 -3.16
C GLU A 127 4.35 19.23 -4.32
N ALA A 128 3.14 19.22 -4.89
CA ALA A 128 2.74 20.15 -5.93
C ALA A 128 2.67 21.60 -5.42
N GLU A 129 2.08 21.82 -4.24
CA GLU A 129 2.02 23.16 -3.64
C GLU A 129 3.42 23.65 -3.25
N GLN A 130 4.31 22.77 -2.76
CA GLN A 130 5.70 23.11 -2.50
C GLN A 130 6.41 23.58 -3.79
N ALA A 131 6.26 22.83 -4.88
CA ALA A 131 6.85 23.19 -6.17
C ALA A 131 6.30 24.53 -6.69
N ALA A 132 5.00 24.79 -6.52
CA ALA A 132 4.37 26.05 -6.89
C ALA A 132 4.94 27.23 -6.08
N SER A 133 5.07 27.08 -4.76
CA SER A 133 5.67 28.11 -3.90
C SER A 133 7.16 28.32 -4.20
N ASP A 134 7.92 27.28 -4.55
CA ASP A 134 9.30 27.43 -5.00
C ASP A 134 9.42 28.28 -6.26
N VAL A 135 8.49 28.12 -7.22
CA VAL A 135 8.43 28.95 -8.44
C VAL A 135 8.06 30.40 -8.09
N ARG A 136 7.02 30.62 -7.26
CA ARG A 136 6.62 31.98 -6.81
C ARG A 136 7.77 32.68 -6.09
N ARG A 137 8.44 31.97 -5.18
CA ARG A 137 9.59 32.46 -4.42
C ARG A 137 10.76 32.85 -5.32
N LYS A 138 11.13 32.01 -6.31
CA LYS A 138 12.20 32.34 -7.28
C LYS A 138 11.88 33.63 -8.02
N PHE A 139 10.67 33.75 -8.55
CA PHE A 139 10.21 34.96 -9.23
C PHE A 139 10.27 36.21 -8.33
N LEU A 140 9.80 36.10 -7.08
CA LEU A 140 9.87 37.22 -6.12
C LEU A 140 11.31 37.63 -5.80
N LYS A 141 12.24 36.66 -5.70
CA LYS A 141 13.67 36.94 -5.49
C LYS A 141 14.31 37.64 -6.68
N GLU A 142 14.01 37.19 -7.90
CA GLU A 142 14.48 37.85 -9.13
C GLU A 142 13.94 39.28 -9.22
N LYS A 143 12.66 39.48 -8.91
CA LYS A 143 12.04 40.80 -8.88
C LYS A 143 12.67 41.71 -7.82
N ALA A 144 12.96 41.19 -6.63
CA ALA A 144 13.67 41.93 -5.58
C ALA A 144 15.08 42.32 -6.01
N ALA A 145 15.82 41.42 -6.67
CA ALA A 145 17.16 41.71 -7.19
C ALA A 145 17.13 42.81 -8.26
N TRP A 146 16.14 42.76 -9.16
CA TRP A 146 15.92 43.80 -10.18
C TRP A 146 15.60 45.17 -9.56
N LEU A 147 14.69 45.24 -8.59
CA LEU A 147 14.39 46.50 -7.87
C LEU A 147 15.62 47.05 -7.15
N LYS A 148 16.40 46.18 -6.51
CA LYS A 148 17.65 46.58 -5.83
C LYS A 148 18.63 47.23 -6.82
N GLN A 149 18.73 46.70 -8.04
CA GLN A 149 19.56 47.29 -9.10
C GLN A 149 19.06 48.69 -9.50
N ARG A 150 17.75 48.90 -9.60
CA ARG A 150 17.17 50.21 -9.94
C ARG A 150 17.32 51.24 -8.82
N ILE A 151 17.14 50.83 -7.57
CA ILE A 151 17.38 51.71 -6.41
C ILE A 151 18.85 52.19 -6.42
N ASN A 152 19.79 51.29 -6.69
CA ASN A 152 21.22 51.63 -6.81
C ASN A 152 21.51 52.58 -7.99
N GLN A 153 20.68 52.61 -9.03
CA GLN A 153 20.76 53.55 -10.15
C GLN A 153 20.12 54.91 -9.85
N GLY A 154 19.61 55.14 -8.63
CA GLY A 154 19.11 56.44 -8.17
C GLY A 154 17.59 56.54 -8.01
N PHE A 155 16.84 55.45 -8.27
CA PHE A 155 15.38 55.42 -8.09
C PHE A 155 15.01 55.12 -6.62
N SER A 156 15.20 56.09 -5.73
CA SER A 156 14.97 55.95 -4.27
C SER A 156 13.50 55.74 -3.87
N SER A 157 12.55 56.08 -4.73
CA SER A 157 11.10 55.90 -4.50
C SER A 157 10.66 54.44 -4.42
N GLU A 158 11.47 53.50 -4.88
CA GLU A 158 11.13 52.06 -4.97
C GLU A 158 11.50 51.26 -3.71
N MET A 159 12.05 51.92 -2.67
CA MET A 159 12.45 51.27 -1.41
C MET A 159 11.25 50.62 -0.68
N ASN A 160 10.09 51.26 -0.68
CA ASN A 160 8.88 50.69 -0.07
C ASN A 160 8.40 49.43 -0.82
N GLU A 161 8.55 49.41 -2.15
CA GLU A 161 8.22 48.23 -2.96
C GLU A 161 9.17 47.06 -2.68
N LEU A 162 10.45 47.35 -2.45
CA LEU A 162 11.43 46.34 -2.06
C LEU A 162 11.07 45.69 -0.71
N TRP A 163 10.66 46.48 0.28
CA TRP A 163 10.16 45.96 1.57
C TRP A 163 8.88 45.13 1.41
N ALA A 164 7.94 45.57 0.57
CA ALA A 164 6.72 44.83 0.28
C ALA A 164 6.99 43.47 -0.38
N ILE A 165 7.95 43.39 -1.31
CA ILE A 165 8.38 42.12 -1.91
C ILE A 165 9.12 41.25 -0.89
N GLY A 166 9.97 41.85 -0.04
CA GLY A 166 10.63 41.13 1.05
C GLY A 166 9.64 40.44 1.99
N GLY A 167 8.55 41.12 2.35
CA GLY A 167 7.44 40.53 3.10
C GLY A 167 6.84 39.31 2.39
N LYS A 168 6.52 39.44 1.09
CA LYS A 168 5.98 38.33 0.30
C LYS A 168 6.94 37.15 0.17
N VAL A 169 8.24 37.39 0.04
CA VAL A 169 9.26 36.32 0.02
C VAL A 169 9.26 35.58 1.36
N ASN A 170 9.19 36.31 2.47
CA ASN A 170 9.14 35.73 3.80
C ASN A 170 7.85 34.91 4.02
N ASP A 171 6.72 35.38 3.52
CA ASP A 171 5.45 34.65 3.57
C ASP A 171 5.54 33.33 2.80
N GLU A 172 6.13 33.33 1.60
CA GLU A 172 6.37 32.11 0.81
C GLU A 172 7.39 31.18 1.49
N ASP A 173 8.46 31.70 2.10
CA ASP A 173 9.42 30.91 2.87
C ASP A 173 8.74 30.21 4.08
N ALA A 174 7.86 30.92 4.80
CA ALA A 174 7.09 30.35 5.90
C ALA A 174 6.09 29.28 5.42
N LEU A 175 5.48 29.49 4.25
CA LEU A 175 4.56 28.55 3.62
C LEU A 175 5.31 27.27 3.20
N ILE A 176 6.47 27.39 2.57
CA ILE A 176 7.33 26.23 2.21
C ILE A 176 7.73 25.45 3.47
N ALA A 177 8.14 26.13 4.54
CA ALA A 177 8.51 25.47 5.79
C ALA A 177 7.31 24.70 6.42
N LYS A 178 6.11 25.28 6.37
CA LYS A 178 4.88 24.61 6.82
C LYS A 178 4.60 23.37 5.97
N ILE A 179 4.68 23.47 4.64
CA ILE A 179 4.42 22.33 3.75
C ILE A 179 5.45 21.23 3.97
N ASP A 180 6.73 21.55 4.16
CA ASP A 180 7.78 20.55 4.41
C ASP A 180 7.48 19.70 5.65
N VAL A 181 7.03 20.31 6.75
CA VAL A 181 6.63 19.58 7.97
C VAL A 181 5.40 18.70 7.72
N LEU A 182 4.40 19.20 6.99
CA LEU A 182 3.21 18.44 6.64
C LEU A 182 3.54 17.25 5.72
N ALA A 183 4.38 17.47 4.71
CA ALA A 183 4.83 16.44 3.78
C ALA A 183 5.63 15.34 4.51
N LYS A 184 6.53 15.73 5.43
CA LYS A 184 7.25 14.77 6.29
C LYS A 184 6.29 13.95 7.13
N THR A 185 5.32 14.59 7.78
CA THR A 185 4.30 13.91 8.59
C THR A 185 3.49 12.92 7.75
N GLN A 186 3.11 13.31 6.53
CA GLN A 186 2.36 12.45 5.62
C GLN A 186 3.20 11.26 5.13
N ARG A 187 4.49 11.45 4.83
CA ARG A 187 5.42 10.36 4.52
C ARG A 187 5.55 9.38 5.67
N TYR A 188 5.66 9.88 6.91
CA TYR A 188 5.64 9.02 8.10
C TYR A 188 4.34 8.24 8.22
N LYS A 189 3.19 8.90 8.03
CA LYS A 189 1.87 8.23 8.07
C LYS A 189 1.78 7.11 7.02
N LEU A 190 2.17 7.38 5.77
CA LEU A 190 2.21 6.39 4.70
C LEU A 190 3.14 5.22 5.03
N SER A 191 4.32 5.51 5.57
CA SER A 191 5.29 4.48 5.93
C SER A 191 4.75 3.50 6.99
N LYS A 192 3.88 3.96 7.89
CA LYS A 192 3.32 3.13 8.96
C LYS A 192 2.38 2.04 8.46
N TYR A 193 1.82 2.17 7.25
CA TYR A 193 1.04 1.08 6.66
C TYR A 193 1.88 -0.18 6.37
N ALA A 194 3.21 -0.05 6.20
CA ALA A 194 4.11 -1.19 5.99
C ALA A 194 4.52 -1.92 7.29
N GLY A 195 3.97 -1.56 8.46
CA GLY A 195 4.21 -2.28 9.70
C GLY A 195 5.69 -2.29 10.11
N SER A 196 6.31 -3.48 10.19
CA SER A 196 7.72 -3.65 10.56
C SER A 196 8.69 -3.05 9.55
N GLU A 197 8.30 -2.97 8.27
CA GLU A 197 9.15 -2.48 7.18
C GLU A 197 8.96 -0.97 6.90
N TRP A 198 8.36 -0.25 7.84
CA TRP A 198 8.07 1.18 7.71
C TRP A 198 9.32 2.03 7.39
N GLN A 199 10.49 1.64 7.90
CA GLN A 199 11.74 2.38 7.67
C GLN A 199 12.18 2.33 6.20
N THR A 200 12.02 1.17 5.57
CA THR A 200 12.35 0.94 4.17
C THR A 200 11.46 1.79 3.27
N LEU A 201 10.14 1.77 3.54
CA LEU A 201 9.18 2.58 2.79
C LEU A 201 9.41 4.09 3.01
N LEU A 202 9.74 4.50 4.24
CA LEU A 202 10.05 5.89 4.53
C LEU A 202 11.30 6.37 3.77
N ALA A 203 12.36 5.55 3.72
CA ALA A 203 13.57 5.89 3.00
C ALA A 203 13.30 6.09 1.50
N TYR A 204 12.46 5.22 0.92
CA TYR A 204 12.02 5.35 -0.47
C TYR A 204 11.21 6.63 -0.73
N LEU A 205 10.23 6.92 0.13
CA LEU A 205 9.43 8.16 0.04
C LEU A 205 10.26 9.44 0.25
N GLN A 206 11.44 9.33 0.87
CA GLN A 206 12.40 10.41 1.03
C GLN A 206 13.38 10.55 -0.15
N GLY A 207 13.28 9.68 -1.17
CA GLY A 207 14.08 9.74 -2.40
C GLY A 207 15.24 8.74 -2.49
N HIS A 208 15.34 7.78 -1.56
CA HIS A 208 16.29 6.66 -1.69
C HIS A 208 15.67 5.58 -2.59
N ASN A 209 15.77 5.78 -3.90
CA ASN A 209 15.07 4.97 -4.91
C ASN A 209 15.42 3.47 -4.89
N ASP A 210 16.58 3.10 -4.36
CA ASP A 210 17.01 1.69 -4.26
C ASP A 210 16.42 0.97 -3.03
N ALA A 211 15.73 1.67 -2.14
CA ALA A 211 15.28 1.12 -0.86
C ALA A 211 14.18 0.04 -1.00
N LEU A 212 13.34 0.09 -2.05
CA LEU A 212 12.32 -0.93 -2.32
C LEU A 212 12.80 -2.04 -3.26
N GLY A 213 14.10 -2.12 -3.55
CA GLY A 213 14.67 -3.03 -4.54
C GLY A 213 14.58 -2.43 -5.94
N GLY A 214 15.71 -1.89 -6.41
CA GLY A 214 15.94 -1.55 -7.81
C GLY A 214 16.34 -2.75 -8.65
#